data_AF-A0A5J4J5I3-F1
#
_entry.id   AF-A0A5J4J5I3-F1
#
_cell.length_a   1.000
_cell.length_b   1.000
_cell.length_c   1.000
_cell.angle_alpha   90.00
_cell.angle_beta   90.00
_cell.angle_gamma   90.00
#
_symmetry.space_group_name_H-M   'P 1'
#
loop_
_entity.id
_entity.type
_entity.pdbx_description
1 polymer ?
#
loop_
_entity_poly.entity_id
_entity_poly.type
_entity_poly.pdbx_seq_one_letter_code
_entity_poly.pdbx_strand_id
1 'polypeptide(L)' 'MNLDLRKAVIHNVSGDTQKQLEDTIVDAIQRGEEKMLPGLGVLFEVIWNNADANEKKMMLETLEHGLKQA' A
#
# COMPACT_ATOMS: atom_id res chain seq x y z
N MET A 1 19.60 -14.61 -6.79
CA MET A 1 18.14 -14.64 -6.92
C MET A 1 17.55 -13.63 -5.95
N ASN A 2 17.57 -12.35 -6.30
CA ASN A 2 16.74 -11.37 -5.60
C ASN A 2 15.32 -11.67 -6.07
N LEU A 3 14.54 -12.42 -5.29
CA LEU A 3 13.10 -12.36 -5.46
C LEU A 3 12.78 -10.87 -5.37
N ASP A 4 12.39 -10.28 -6.49
CA ASP A 4 11.96 -8.89 -6.55
C ASP A 4 10.65 -8.82 -5.76
N LEU A 5 10.71 -8.85 -4.43
CA LEU A 5 9.57 -8.67 -3.54
C LEU A 5 8.81 -7.41 -3.94
N ARG A 6 9.54 -6.38 -4.40
CA ARG A 6 8.99 -5.20 -5.04
C ARG A 6 8.12 -5.53 -6.26
N LYS A 7 8.60 -6.32 -7.22
CA LYS A 7 7.81 -6.72 -8.41
C LYS A 7 6.66 -7.65 -8.04
N ALA A 8 6.84 -8.55 -7.08
CA ALA A 8 5.77 -9.44 -6.63
C ALA A 8 4.64 -8.65 -5.94
N VAL A 9 4.99 -7.68 -5.09
CA VAL A 9 4.03 -6.77 -4.46
C VAL A 9 3.33 -5.94 -5.53
N ILE A 10 4.08 -5.26 -6.41
CA ILE A 10 3.50 -4.46 -7.50
C ILE A 10 2.57 -5.31 -8.36
N HIS A 11 3.00 -6.50 -8.79
CA HIS A 11 2.18 -7.40 -9.61
C HIS A 11 0.90 -7.86 -8.91
N ASN A 12 0.95 -8.12 -7.60
CA ASN A 12 -0.23 -8.49 -6.83
C ASN A 12 -1.24 -7.34 -6.71
N VAL A 13 -0.78 -6.09 -6.63
CA VAL A 13 -1.66 -4.91 -6.44
C VAL A 13 -1.98 -4.12 -7.71
N SER A 14 -1.27 -4.32 -8.82
CA SER A 14 -1.47 -3.59 -10.09
C SER A 14 -2.82 -3.87 -10.76
N GLY A 15 -3.51 -4.96 -10.39
CA GLY A 15 -4.85 -5.31 -10.87
C GLY A 15 -5.97 -4.96 -9.90
N ASP A 16 -5.64 -4.46 -8.71
CA ASP A 16 -6.60 -4.22 -7.65
C ASP A 16 -7.38 -2.91 -7.85
N THR A 17 -8.66 -2.96 -7.49
CA THR A 17 -9.48 -1.75 -7.38
C THR A 17 -9.08 -0.91 -6.17
N GLN A 18 -9.41 0.38 -6.13
CA GLN A 18 -9.16 1.24 -4.95
C GLN A 18 -9.56 0.59 -3.63
N LYS A 19 -10.70 -0.10 -3.61
CA LYS A 19 -11.20 -0.77 -2.41
C LYS A 19 -10.28 -1.93 -1.98
N GLN A 20 -9.81 -2.73 -2.94
CA GLN A 20 -8.88 -3.82 -2.64
C GLN A 20 -7.51 -3.29 -2.20
N LEU A 21 -7.04 -2.18 -2.78
CA LEU A 21 -5.84 -1.49 -2.33
C LEU A 21 -6.00 -1.00 -0.89
N GLU A 22 -7.15 -0.40 -0.56
CA GLU A 22 -7.49 0.02 0.80
C GLU A 22 -7.48 -1.15 1.77
N ASP A 23 -8.20 -2.24 1.46
CA ASP A 23 -8.24 -3.46 2.26
C ASP A 23 -6.82 -4.03 2.47
N THR A 24 -5.99 -4.04 1.44
CA THR A 24 -4.59 -4.52 1.51
C THR A 24 -3.74 -3.64 2.41
N ILE A 25 -3.88 -2.32 2.33
CA ILE A 25 -3.17 -1.37 3.18
C ILE A 25 -3.60 -1.54 4.64
N VAL A 26 -4.90 -1.62 4.90
CA VAL A 26 -5.46 -1.78 6.24
C VAL A 26 -5.06 -3.13 6.84
N ASP A 27 -5.11 -4.21 6.07
CA ASP A 27 -4.68 -5.54 6.48
C ASP A 27 -3.16 -5.57 6.78
N ALA A 28 -2.33 -4.91 5.96
CA ALA A 28 -0.90 -4.79 6.21
C ALA A 28 -0.58 -4.01 7.50
N ILE A 29 -1.26 -2.89 7.73
CA ILE A 29 -1.15 -2.09 8.95
C ILE A 29 -1.60 -2.89 10.18
N GLN A 30 -2.77 -3.53 10.10
CA GLN A 30 -3.34 -4.30 11.22
C GLN A 30 -2.51 -5.54 11.57
N ARG A 31 -1.92 -6.20 10.57
CA ARG A 31 -1.06 -7.36 10.81
C ARG A 31 0.22 -6.98 11.54
N GLY A 32 0.66 -5.73 11.46
CA GLY A 32 1.82 -5.21 12.21
C GLY A 32 3.07 -6.09 12.06
N GLU A 33 3.17 -6.87 10.97
CA GLU A 33 4.29 -7.77 10.77
C GLU A 33 5.52 -6.93 10.44
N GLU A 34 6.30 -6.62 11.47
CA GLU A 34 7.58 -5.87 11.42
C GLU A 34 8.57 -6.45 10.38
N LYS A 35 8.33 -7.67 9.88
CA LYS A 35 9.09 -8.31 8.80
C LYS A 35 8.72 -7.86 7.38
N MET A 36 7.50 -7.35 7.14
CA MET A 36 7.03 -6.93 5.81
C MET A 36 6.84 -5.42 5.66
N LEU A 37 6.79 -4.67 6.76
CA LEU A 37 6.77 -3.22 6.77
C LEU A 37 8.22 -2.70 6.98
N PRO A 38 9.03 -2.50 5.92
CA PRO A 38 10.26 -1.72 6.06
C PRO A 38 9.89 -0.32 6.58
N GLY A 39 10.86 0.48 7.06
CA GLY A 39 10.57 1.80 7.66
C GLY A 39 9.62 2.71 6.87
N LEU A 40 9.53 2.58 5.54
CA LEU A 40 8.54 3.27 4.70
C LEU A 40 7.07 2.87 5.00
N GLY A 41 6.83 1.59 5.33
CA GLY A 41 5.51 1.09 5.71
C GLY A 41 5.03 1.71 7.02
N VAL A 42 5.92 1.85 8.01
CA VAL A 42 5.61 2.51 9.29
C VAL A 42 5.32 4.00 9.08
N LEU A 43 6.09 4.68 8.21
CA LEU A 43 5.81 6.08 7.86
C LEU A 43 4.46 6.23 7.17
N PHE A 44 4.14 5.33 6.23
CA PHE A 44 2.85 5.35 5.55
C PHE A 44 1.70 5.04 6.50
N GLU A 45 1.87 4.10 7.44
CA GLU A 45 0.88 3.80 8.49
C GLU A 45 0.56 5.04 9.32
N VAL A 46 1.57 5.79 9.77
CA VAL A 46 1.36 7.02 10.54
C VAL A 46 0.58 8.04 9.72
N ILE A 47 0.92 8.23 8.45
CA ILE A 47 0.19 9.14 7.56
C ILE A 47 -1.25 8.64 7.38
N TRP A 48 -1.44 7.36 7.10
CA TRP A 48 -2.74 6.74 6.88
C TRP A 48 -3.67 6.84 8.10
N ASN A 49 -3.12 6.63 9.30
CA ASN A 49 -3.89 6.73 10.54
C ASN A 49 -4.27 8.18 10.89
N ASN A 50 -3.47 9.16 10.47
CA ASN A 50 -3.76 10.58 10.66
C ASN A 50 -4.58 11.21 9.52
N ALA A 51 -4.68 10.52 8.38
CA ALA A 51 -5.38 11.01 7.21
C ALA A 51 -6.90 10.92 7.35
N ASP A 52 -7.59 11.95 6.89
CA ASP A 52 -9.03 11.95 6.72
C ASP A 52 -9.48 11.10 5.50
N ALA A 53 -10.81 10.97 5.31
CA ALA A 53 -11.36 10.15 4.23
C ALA A 53 -11.00 10.66 2.82
N ASN A 54 -10.87 11.98 2.64
CA ASN A 54 -10.47 12.57 1.36
C ASN A 54 -8.98 12.35 1.10
N GLU A 55 -8.14 12.51 2.14
CA GLU A 55 -6.71 12.26 2.06
C GLU A 55 -6.41 10.80 1.74
N LYS A 56 -7.08 9.85 2.42
CA LYS A 56 -6.98 8.41 2.11
C LYS A 56 -7.38 8.11 0.69
N LYS A 57 -8.49 8.68 0.22
CA LYS A 57 -8.94 8.53 -1.16
C LYS A 57 -7.89 9.04 -2.15
N MET A 58 -7.34 10.23 -1.92
CA MET A 58 -6.29 10.81 -2.77
C MET A 58 -5.03 9.96 -2.79
N MET A 59 -4.63 9.38 -1.65
CA MET A 59 -3.51 8.44 -1.56
C MET A 59 -3.80 7.19 -2.39
N LEU A 60 -4.99 6.60 -2.28
CA LEU A 60 -5.40 5.43 -3.06
C LEU A 60 -5.42 5.73 -4.56
N GLU A 61 -5.97 6.87 -4.99
CA GLU A 61 -5.96 7.30 -6.41
C GLU A 61 -4.53 7.45 -6.92
N THR A 62 -3.65 8.07 -6.13
CA THR A 62 -2.23 8.25 -6.49
C THR A 62 -1.51 6.90 -6.59
N LEU A 63 -1.80 5.99 -5.66
CA LEU A 63 -1.21 4.65 -5.60
C LEU A 63 -1.68 3.80 -6.79
N GLU A 64 -2.99 3.77 -7.08
CA GLU A 64 -3.56 3.10 -8.24
C GLU A 64 -2.95 3.61 -9.55
N HIS A 65 -2.85 4.93 -9.71
CA HIS A 65 -2.28 5.54 -10.91
C HIS A 65 -0.78 5.21 -11.04
N GLY A 66 -0.01 5.23 -9.95
CA GLY A 66 1.40 4.85 -9.94
C GLY A 66 1.61 3.37 -10.28
N LEU A 67 0.74 2.48 -9.77
CA LEU A 67 0.80 1.04 -10.04
C LEU A 67 0.46 0.67 -11.48
N LYS A 68 -0.39 1.46 -12.16
CA LYS A 68 -0.67 1.30 -13.60
C LYS A 68 0.50 1.72 -14.49
N GLN A 69 1.46 2.50 -13.97
CA GLN A 69 2.62 2.99 -14.70
C GLN A 69 3.92 2.21 -14.41
N ALA A 70 3.89 1.29 -13.44
CA ALA A 70 5.05 0.57 -12.90
C ALA A 70 5.34 -0.77 -13.59
#